data_AF-A0A660RI10-F1
#
_entry.id   AF-A0A660RI10-F1
#
_cell.length_a   1.000
_cell.length_b   1.000
_cell.length_c   1.000
_cell.angle_alpha   90.00
_cell.angle_beta   90.00
_cell.angle_gamma   90.00
#
_symmetry.space_group_name_H-M   'P 1'
#
loop_
_entity.id
_entity.type
_entity.pdbx_description
1 polymer ?
#
loop_
_entity_poly.entity_id
_entity_poly.type
_entity_poly.pdbx_seq_one_letter_code
_entity_poly.pdbx_strand_id
1 'polypeptide(L)'
;GKRARIVGRVCMDQIMVDLTDVEGVKIGSEVVIIGRQGEEAICAEEIAKKVGTINYEVTTGISWRVPRVFHRDGKIVKVEEGMWLDAT
;
A
#
# COMPACT_ATOMS: atom_id res chain seq x y z
N GLY A 1 9.53 -0.63 11.02
CA GLY A 1 9.69 -0.13 9.65
C GLY A 1 10.29 1.26 9.71
N LYS A 2 10.85 1.74 8.60
CA LYS A 2 11.38 3.10 8.49
C LYS A 2 10.61 3.83 7.39
N ARG A 3 10.09 5.02 7.69
CA ARG A 3 9.37 5.83 6.70
C ARG A 3 10.35 6.24 5.59
N ALA A 4 9.93 6.06 4.34
CA ALA A 4 10.67 6.45 3.15
C ALA A 4 9.83 7.43 2.33
N ARG A 5 10.47 8.47 1.79
CA ARG A 5 9.79 9.46 0.93
C ARG A 5 9.66 8.94 -0.49
N ILE A 6 8.54 9.25 -1.14
CA ILE A 6 8.41 9.10 -2.60
C ILE A 6 9.31 10.15 -3.26
N VAL A 7 10.07 9.75 -4.29
CA VAL A 7 10.92 10.63 -5.09
C VAL A 7 10.54 10.53 -6.56
N GLY A 8 10.57 11.66 -7.25
CA GLY A 8 10.09 11.75 -8.63
C GLY A 8 8.56 11.75 -8.72
N ARG A 9 8.04 11.39 -9.90
CA ARG A 9 6.59 11.33 -10.17
C ARG A 9 6.08 9.92 -9.92
N VAL A 10 4.84 9.83 -9.44
CA VAL A 10 4.08 8.57 -9.40
C VAL A 10 3.72 8.17 -10.84
N CYS A 11 4.05 6.95 -11.24
CA CYS A 11 3.64 6.37 -12.52
C CYS A 11 2.34 5.57 -12.36
N MET A 12 1.80 5.05 -13.47
CA MET A 12 0.56 4.26 -13.44
C MET A 12 0.67 3.03 -12.52
N ASP A 13 1.80 2.31 -12.58
CA ASP A 13 1.98 1.01 -11.92
C ASP A 13 3.19 0.94 -10.97
N GLN A 14 3.96 2.02 -10.85
CA GLN A 14 5.16 2.03 -10.02
C GLN A 14 5.44 3.41 -9.40
N ILE A 15 6.19 3.38 -8.29
CA ILE A 15 6.71 4.56 -7.61
C ILE A 15 8.17 4.32 -7.23
N MET A 16 8.92 5.40 -7.08
CA MET A 16 10.30 5.38 -6.61
C MET A 16 10.32 5.95 -5.20
N VAL A 17 11.03 5.27 -4.30
CA VAL A 17 11.16 5.68 -2.90
C VAL A 17 12.64 5.83 -2.55
N ASP A 18 12.93 6.83 -1.73
CA ASP A 18 14.29 7.08 -1.25
C ASP A 18 14.61 6.16 -0.07
N LEU A 19 15.59 5.29 -0.29
CA LEU A 19 16.08 4.32 0.69
C LEU A 19 17.49 4.66 1.19
N THR A 20 18.00 5.87 0.95
CA THR A 20 19.38 6.27 1.29
C THR A 20 19.72 5.96 2.76
N ASP A 21 18.77 6.18 3.67
CA ASP A 21 18.96 5.94 5.11
C ASP A 21 18.36 4.59 5.59
N VAL A 22 17.89 3.72 4.69
CA VAL A 22 17.24 2.45 5.06
C VAL A 22 18.18 1.28 4.75
N GLU A 23 18.78 0.72 5.80
CA GLU A 23 19.70 -0.42 5.66
C GLU A 23 18.97 -1.75 5.48
N GLY A 24 19.67 -2.74 4.90
CA GLY A 24 19.20 -4.12 4.84
C GLY A 24 18.06 -4.40 3.84
N VAL A 25 17.68 -3.42 3.02
CA VAL A 25 16.64 -3.59 2.00
C VAL A 25 17.15 -4.46 0.85
N LYS A 26 16.32 -5.41 0.43
CA LYS A 26 16.56 -6.31 -0.71
C LYS A 26 15.35 -6.38 -1.63
N ILE A 27 15.54 -6.87 -2.85
CA ILE A 27 14.41 -7.22 -3.73
C ILE A 27 13.47 -8.17 -2.98
N GLY A 28 12.16 -7.89 -3.04
CA GLY A 28 11.13 -8.63 -2.31
C GLY A 28 10.91 -8.19 -0.87
N SER A 29 11.62 -7.16 -0.39
CA SER A 29 11.32 -6.58 0.94
C SER A 29 9.92 -5.98 0.95
N GLU A 30 9.20 -6.21 2.05
CA GLU A 30 7.86 -5.68 2.23
C GLU A 30 7.86 -4.15 2.34
N VAL A 31 6.89 -3.53 1.66
CA VAL A 31 6.58 -2.10 1.77
C VAL A 31 5.13 -1.96 2.23
N VAL A 32 4.91 -1.15 3.25
CA VAL A 32 3.57 -0.84 3.77
C VAL A 32 3.16 0.56 3.34
N ILE A 33 2.13 0.66 2.50
CA ILE A 33 1.57 1.95 2.03
C ILE A 33 0.49 2.47 2.99
N ILE A 34 -0.37 1.56 3.48
CA ILE A 34 -1.36 1.80 4.54
C ILE A 34 -1.28 0.61 5.50
N GLY A 35 -1.07 0.86 6.79
CA GLY A 35 -0.91 -0.18 7.80
C GLY A 35 0.23 0.12 8.77
N ARG A 36 0.67 -0.91 9.49
CA ARG A 36 1.73 -0.83 10.51
C ARG A 36 2.91 -1.70 10.13
N GLN A 37 4.12 -1.19 10.34
CA GLN A 37 5.36 -1.96 10.24
C GLN A 37 6.25 -1.64 11.45
N GLY A 38 6.36 -2.57 12.40
CA GLY A 38 7.00 -2.29 13.70
C GLY A 38 6.26 -1.19 14.47
N GLU A 39 6.98 -0.16 14.90
CA GLU A 39 6.40 0.98 15.63
C GLU A 39 5.81 2.07 14.72
N GLU A 40 6.14 2.05 13.43
CA GLU A 40 5.64 3.01 12.45
C GLU A 40 4.29 2.55 11.88
N ALA A 41 3.37 3.50 11.65
CA ALA A 41 2.10 3.22 11.00
C ALA A 41 1.66 4.39 10.11
N ILE A 42 1.05 4.07 8.95
CA ILE A 42 0.42 5.03 8.03
C ILE A 42 -1.07 4.69 7.98
N CYS A 43 -1.91 5.57 8.52
CA CYS A 43 -3.37 5.41 8.49
C CYS A 43 -3.97 6.07 7.24
N ALA A 44 -5.18 5.64 6.85
CA ALA A 44 -5.90 6.25 5.72
C ALA A 44 -6.16 7.74 5.94
N GLU A 45 -6.37 8.17 7.18
CA GLU A 45 -6.54 9.56 7.60
C GLU A 45 -5.28 10.41 7.33
N GLU A 46 -4.09 9.83 7.50
CA GLU A 46 -2.83 10.53 7.22
C GLU A 46 -2.72 10.85 5.72
N ILE A 47 -3.07 9.87 4.88
CA ILE A 47 -3.08 10.05 3.42
C ILE A 47 -4.16 11.05 3.02
N ALA A 48 -5.36 10.93 3.58
CA ALA A 48 -6.48 11.81 3.31
C ALA A 48 -6.12 13.28 3.58
N LYS A 49 -5.49 13.54 4.73
CA LYS A 49 -4.98 14.88 5.09
C LYS A 49 -3.94 15.41 4.09
N LYS A 50 -3.06 14.56 3.57
CA LYS A 50 -2.02 14.95 2.59
C LYS A 50 -2.60 15.33 1.23
N VAL A 51 -3.67 14.67 0.80
CA VAL A 51 -4.28 14.90 -0.53
C VAL A 51 -5.54 15.79 -0.48
N GLY A 52 -5.93 16.26 0.71
CA GLY A 52 -7.07 17.18 0.88
C GLY A 52 -8.44 16.51 0.78
N THR A 53 -8.55 15.27 1.25
CA THR A 53 -9.81 14.50 1.24
C THR A 53 -10.10 13.84 2.61
N ILE A 54 -11.04 12.90 2.65
CA ILE A 54 -11.43 12.07 3.79
C ILE A 54 -10.96 10.61 3.64
N ASN A 55 -10.88 9.90 4.75
CA ASN A 55 -10.44 8.50 4.78
C ASN A 55 -11.28 7.56 3.90
N TYR A 56 -12.60 7.83 3.77
CA TYR A 56 -13.49 7.07 2.88
C TYR A 56 -13.03 7.11 1.43
N GLU A 57 -12.58 8.25 0.91
CA GLU A 57 -12.09 8.34 -0.48
C GLU A 57 -10.77 7.59 -0.66
N VAL A 58 -9.89 7.60 0.35
CA VAL A 58 -8.64 6.83 0.31
C VAL A 58 -8.90 5.33 0.26
N THR A 59 -9.77 4.81 1.13
CA THR A 59 -10.04 3.36 1.21
C THR A 59 -10.83 2.86 0.02
N THR A 60 -11.79 3.63 -0.48
CA THR A 60 -12.57 3.29 -1.69
C THR A 60 -11.80 3.53 -2.99
N GLY A 61 -10.78 4.38 -2.96
CA GLY A 61 -9.90 4.65 -4.12
C GLY A 61 -8.91 3.53 -4.44
N ILE A 62 -8.75 2.52 -3.58
CA ILE A 62 -7.93 1.34 -3.87
C ILE A 62 -8.59 0.54 -5.00
N SER A 63 -8.03 0.64 -6.20
CA SER A 63 -8.66 0.12 -7.40
C SER A 63 -8.77 -1.40 -7.43
N TRP A 64 -9.65 -1.92 -8.28
CA TRP A 64 -9.91 -3.36 -8.43
C TRP A 64 -8.66 -4.19 -8.77
N ARG A 65 -7.60 -3.58 -9.33
CA ARG A 65 -6.35 -4.27 -9.69
C ARG A 65 -5.56 -4.82 -8.51
N VAL A 66 -5.79 -4.31 -7.29
CA VAL A 66 -5.06 -4.72 -6.09
C VAL A 66 -5.73 -5.97 -5.51
N PRO A 67 -5.06 -7.14 -5.40
CA PRO A 67 -5.68 -8.32 -4.79
C PRO A 67 -6.13 -8.06 -3.35
N ARG A 68 -7.26 -8.63 -2.95
CA ARG A 68 -7.77 -8.55 -1.56
C ARG A 68 -7.54 -9.88 -0.88
N VAL A 69 -6.76 -9.87 0.20
CA VAL A 69 -6.54 -11.03 1.06
C VAL A 69 -7.32 -10.81 2.35
N PHE A 70 -8.30 -11.66 2.62
CA PHE A 70 -9.15 -11.57 3.81
C PHE A 70 -8.58 -12.45 4.92
N HIS A 71 -8.43 -11.87 6.11
CA HIS A 71 -7.95 -12.54 7.30
C HIS A 71 -9.07 -12.68 8.35
N ARG A 72 -9.14 -13.82 9.02
CA ARG A 72 -9.98 -14.06 10.21
C ARG A 72 -9.18 -14.87 11.21
N ASP A 73 -9.14 -14.43 12.47
CA ASP A 73 -8.37 -15.07 13.55
C ASP A 73 -6.90 -15.33 13.18
N GLY A 74 -6.28 -14.36 12.49
CA GLY A 74 -4.90 -14.44 12.01
C GLY A 74 -4.67 -15.36 10.81
N LYS A 75 -5.71 -16.02 10.28
CA LYS A 75 -5.61 -16.93 9.13
C LYS A 75 -6.21 -16.31 7.89
N ILE A 76 -5.61 -16.58 6.73
CA ILE A 76 -6.20 -16.23 5.43
C ILE A 76 -7.45 -17.11 5.23
N VAL A 77 -8.60 -16.48 4.98
CA VAL A 77 -9.87 -17.16 4.74
C VAL A 77 -10.35 -17.05 3.30
N LYS A 78 -9.87 -16.05 2.57
CA LYS A 78 -10.23 -15.82 1.16
C LYS A 78 -9.16 -14.95 0.50
N VAL A 79 -8.87 -15.24 -0.76
CA VAL A 79 -8.11 -14.37 -1.65
C VAL A 79 -9.00 -14.04 -2.84
N GLU A 80 -9.18 -12.75 -3.11
CA GLU A 80 -9.82 -12.24 -4.32
C GLU A 80 -8.74 -11.60 -5.18
N GLU A 81 -8.35 -12.30 -6.25
CA GLU A 81 -7.41 -11.77 -7.23
C GLU A 81 -7.98 -10.50 -7.88
N GLY A 82 -7.11 -9.52 -8.14
CA GLY A 82 -7.51 -8.32 -8.86
C GLY A 82 -7.99 -8.69 -10.27
N MET A 83 -9.21 -8.30 -10.62
CA MET A 83 -9.92 -8.82 -11.79
C MET A 83 -9.32 -8.37 -13.13
N TRP A 84 -8.31 -9.07 -13.64
CA TRP A 84 -7.71 -8.81 -14.95
C TRP A 84 -8.14 -9.77 -16.08
N LEU A 85 -9.00 -10.77 -15.82
CA LEU A 85 -9.05 -11.98 -16.67
C LEU A 85 -10.40 -12.38 -17.30
N ASP A 86 -11.43 -11.51 -17.32
CA ASP A 86 -12.72 -11.86 -17.96
C ASP A 86 -13.13 -10.90 -19.10
N ALA A 87 -12.23 -10.00 -19.53
CA ALA A 87 -12.53 -8.97 -20.54
C ALA A 87 -11.99 -9.27 -21.97
N THR A 88 -11.72 -10.56 -22.27
CA THR A 88 -11.50 -11.05 -23.64
C THR A 88 -12.07 -12.44 -23.80
#